data_AF-A0A5N5JY06-F1
#
_entry.id   AF-A0A5N5JY06-F1
#
_cell.length_a   1.000
_cell.length_b   1.000
_cell.length_c   1.000
_cell.angle_alpha   90.00
_cell.angle_beta   90.00
_cell.angle_gamma   90.00
#
_symmetry.space_group_name_H-M   'P 1'
#
loop_
_entity.id
_entity.type
_entity.pdbx_description
1 polymer ?
#
loop_
_entity_poly.entity_id
_entity_poly.type
_entity_poly.pdbx_seq_one_letter_code
_entity_poly.pdbx_strand_id
1 'polypeptide(L)'
;MGKTILDYSLIPLGLVIMVAYHIWLLYRVMKHPTKTVIGINSINRRFWVRAMMEDVSKNGVLAVQTLRNNIMASTVLASTAIMLSSLIAVLMSSGSGNKSARSFVFGDRSELGLSIKFFSILVCFLVAFLLNVQSIRYYSHASILINVPFKKMCLNHRHQHLSTEYVARSVNRGSYFWSLGLRAFYFSFPLFLWIFGPIPMFLSCFFLVFMLYFLDVTFENGWAGGEEGGDDAGREDEDKLGSQNQV
;
A
#
# COMPACT_ATOMS: atom_id res chain seq x y z
N MET A 1 32.65 -12.29 24.32
CA MET A 1 33.01 -11.14 23.44
C MET A 1 32.42 -11.23 22.04
N GLY A 2 32.39 -12.39 21.36
CA GLY A 2 31.89 -12.46 19.96
C GLY A 2 30.39 -12.18 19.74
N LYS A 3 29.50 -12.56 20.67
CA LYS A 3 28.04 -12.36 20.53
C LYS A 3 27.62 -10.88 20.55
N THR A 4 28.30 -10.07 21.36
CA THR A 4 27.99 -8.65 21.56
C THR A 4 28.37 -7.79 20.34
N ILE A 5 29.48 -8.11 19.66
CA ILE A 5 29.94 -7.42 18.45
C ILE A 5 29.03 -7.75 17.25
N LEU A 6 28.56 -9.00 17.21
CA LEU A 6 27.62 -9.48 16.20
C LEU A 6 26.28 -8.73 16.31
N ASP A 7 25.74 -8.61 17.53
CA ASP A 7 24.50 -7.86 17.79
C ASP A 7 24.67 -6.36 17.52
N TYR A 8 25.79 -5.75 17.94
CA TYR A 8 26.07 -4.32 17.70
C TYR A 8 26.25 -3.97 16.23
N SER A 9 26.61 -4.94 15.37
CA SER A 9 26.80 -4.72 13.94
C SER A 9 25.56 -5.12 13.14
N LEU A 10 24.91 -6.24 13.46
CA LEU A 10 23.74 -6.72 12.72
C LEU A 10 22.51 -5.82 12.86
N ILE A 11 22.29 -5.23 14.04
CA ILE A 11 21.11 -4.41 14.30
C ILE A 11 21.15 -3.11 13.48
N PRO A 12 22.22 -2.28 13.54
CA PRO A 12 22.32 -1.11 12.68
C PRO A 12 22.47 -1.49 11.21
N LEU A 13 23.12 -2.60 10.86
CA LEU A 13 23.19 -3.07 9.47
C LEU A 13 21.81 -3.47 8.93
N GLY A 14 20.99 -4.16 9.72
CA GLY A 14 19.61 -4.51 9.37
C GLY A 14 18.73 -3.28 9.22
N LEU A 15 18.85 -2.30 10.14
CA LEU A 15 18.15 -1.02 10.01
C LEU A 15 18.63 -0.22 8.79
N VAL A 16 19.93 -0.17 8.52
CA VAL A 16 20.51 0.51 7.35
C VAL A 16 20.08 -0.16 6.06
N ILE A 17 20.04 -1.49 5.98
CA ILE A 17 19.56 -2.22 4.80
C ILE A 17 18.07 -1.94 4.58
N MET A 18 17.27 -1.88 5.64
CA MET A 18 15.83 -1.62 5.51
C MET A 18 15.53 -0.15 5.16
N VAL A 19 16.26 0.79 5.74
CA VAL A 19 16.19 2.22 5.40
C VAL A 19 16.72 2.45 3.99
N ALA A 20 17.85 1.84 3.61
CA ALA A 20 18.40 1.91 2.26
C ALA A 20 17.46 1.29 1.23
N TYR A 21 16.79 0.17 1.55
CA TYR A 21 15.76 -0.43 0.70
C TYR A 21 14.57 0.51 0.52
N HIS A 22 14.07 1.12 1.60
CA HIS A 22 12.96 2.07 1.51
C HIS A 22 13.36 3.36 0.79
N ILE A 23 14.58 3.88 0.98
CA ILE A 23 15.11 5.03 0.26
C ILE A 23 15.32 4.69 -1.22
N TRP A 24 15.86 3.51 -1.53
CA TRP A 24 16.04 3.03 -2.90
C TRP A 24 14.70 2.80 -3.60
N LEU A 25 13.70 2.24 -2.91
CA LEU A 25 12.35 2.06 -3.40
C LEU A 25 11.69 3.43 -3.65
N LEU A 26 11.81 4.37 -2.71
CA LEU A 26 11.27 5.72 -2.83
C LEU A 26 11.97 6.50 -3.95
N TYR A 27 13.28 6.29 -4.12
CA TYR A 27 14.07 6.82 -5.24
C TYR A 27 13.64 6.21 -6.59
N ARG A 28 13.42 4.89 -6.66
CA ARG A 28 12.94 4.19 -7.86
C ARG A 28 11.52 4.63 -8.24
N VAL A 29 10.64 4.80 -7.25
CA VAL A 29 9.26 5.28 -7.44
C VAL A 29 9.24 6.74 -7.91
N MET A 30 10.14 7.59 -7.42
CA MET A 30 10.26 8.99 -7.87
C MET A 30 10.94 9.13 -9.24
N LYS A 31 11.97 8.32 -9.53
CA LYS A 31 12.82 8.51 -10.72
C LYS A 31 12.36 7.71 -11.95
N HIS A 32 11.66 6.59 -11.77
CA HIS A 32 11.18 5.73 -12.87
C HIS A 32 9.72 5.27 -12.65
N PRO A 33 8.73 6.18 -12.76
CA PRO A 33 7.32 5.85 -12.55
C PRO A 33 6.76 4.84 -13.56
N THR A 34 7.34 4.67 -14.75
CA THR A 34 6.84 3.73 -15.75
C THR A 34 7.38 2.30 -15.61
N LYS A 35 8.38 2.06 -14.75
CA LYS A 35 8.98 0.73 -14.52
C LYS A 35 8.65 0.14 -13.15
N THR A 36 7.62 0.65 -12.49
CA THR A 36 7.21 0.17 -11.15
C THR A 36 5.70 0.02 -11.10
N VAL A 37 5.22 -1.06 -10.46
CA VAL A 37 3.79 -1.34 -10.28
C VAL A 37 3.04 -0.15 -9.68
N ILE A 38 3.67 0.56 -8.75
CA ILE A 38 3.11 1.77 -8.15
C ILE A 38 2.78 2.82 -9.20
N GLY A 39 3.68 3.06 -10.14
CA GLY A 39 3.50 4.10 -11.14
C GLY A 39 2.60 3.68 -12.30
N ILE A 40 2.60 2.41 -12.72
CA ILE A 40 1.58 1.88 -13.66
C ILE A 40 0.18 1.98 -13.06
N ASN A 41 0.01 1.54 -11.81
CA ASN A 41 -1.24 1.65 -11.08
C ASN A 41 -1.66 3.12 -10.88
N SER A 42 -0.68 4.03 -10.77
CA SER A 42 -0.92 5.47 -10.73
C SER A 42 -1.48 6.01 -12.05
N ILE A 43 -1.03 5.48 -13.19
CA ILE A 43 -1.48 5.84 -14.53
C ILE A 43 -2.88 5.25 -14.77
N ASN A 44 -3.09 3.96 -14.46
CA ASN A 44 -4.39 3.30 -14.58
C ASN A 44 -5.45 4.00 -13.72
N ARG A 45 -5.11 4.42 -12.50
CA ARG A 45 -6.01 5.25 -11.66
C ARG A 45 -6.34 6.59 -12.30
N ARG A 46 -5.39 7.25 -12.97
CA ARG A 46 -5.66 8.51 -13.66
C ARG A 46 -6.63 8.31 -14.82
N PHE A 47 -6.44 7.26 -15.63
CA PHE A 47 -7.39 6.91 -16.69
C PHE A 47 -8.77 6.55 -16.13
N TRP A 48 -8.81 5.74 -15.07
CA TRP A 48 -10.06 5.40 -14.40
C TRP A 48 -10.79 6.64 -13.88
N VAL A 49 -10.10 7.58 -13.22
CA VAL A 49 -10.75 8.83 -12.76
C VAL A 49 -11.29 9.64 -13.93
N ARG A 50 -10.57 9.73 -15.04
CA ARG A 50 -11.06 10.42 -16.25
C ARG A 50 -12.33 9.77 -16.78
N ALA A 51 -12.36 8.44 -16.90
CA ALA A 51 -13.53 7.68 -17.35
C ALA A 51 -14.73 7.82 -16.40
N MET A 52 -14.49 7.81 -15.08
CA MET A 52 -15.55 8.00 -14.09
C MET A 52 -16.13 9.42 -14.12
N MET A 53 -15.31 10.43 -14.44
CA MET A 53 -15.74 11.84 -14.49
C MET A 53 -16.33 12.27 -15.84
N GLU A 54 -16.23 11.46 -16.88
CA GLU A 54 -16.85 11.74 -18.19
C GLU A 54 -18.38 11.70 -18.11
N ASP A 55 -18.92 10.70 -17.39
CA ASP A 55 -20.34 10.46 -17.15
C ASP A 55 -20.66 10.33 -15.65
N VAL A 56 -20.49 11.42 -14.89
CA VAL A 56 -20.72 11.45 -13.43
C VAL A 56 -22.14 10.97 -13.04
N SER A 57 -23.16 11.21 -13.86
CA SER A 57 -24.53 10.78 -13.58
C SER A 57 -24.73 9.26 -13.58
N LYS A 58 -23.91 8.52 -14.33
CA LYS A 58 -23.94 7.06 -14.38
C LYS A 58 -22.88 6.43 -13.47
N ASN A 59 -21.68 7.00 -13.47
CA ASN A 59 -20.49 6.40 -12.87
C ASN A 59 -20.13 6.98 -11.49
N GLY A 60 -20.74 8.09 -11.07
CA GLY A 60 -20.41 8.77 -9.81
C GLY A 60 -20.63 7.88 -8.57
N VAL A 61 -21.73 7.11 -8.55
CA VAL A 61 -22.02 6.18 -7.45
C VAL A 61 -20.95 5.09 -7.36
N LEU A 62 -20.59 4.48 -8.50
CA LEU A 62 -19.53 3.47 -8.56
C LEU A 62 -18.20 4.05 -8.06
N ALA A 63 -17.85 5.25 -8.49
CA ALA A 63 -16.61 5.91 -8.10
C ALA A 63 -16.54 6.20 -6.58
N VAL A 64 -17.63 6.69 -5.99
CA VAL A 64 -17.75 6.89 -4.54
C VAL A 64 -17.63 5.57 -3.80
N GLN A 65 -18.29 4.53 -4.29
CA GLN A 65 -18.28 3.23 -3.66
C GLN A 65 -16.86 2.63 -3.67
N THR A 66 -16.14 2.72 -4.79
CA THR A 66 -14.72 2.34 -4.86
C THR A 66 -13.87 3.12 -3.86
N LEU A 67 -14.06 4.44 -3.76
CA LEU A 67 -13.33 5.27 -2.80
C LEU A 67 -13.68 4.93 -1.35
N ARG A 68 -14.96 4.62 -1.05
CA ARG A 68 -15.40 4.15 0.27
C ARG A 68 -14.77 2.81 0.65
N ASN A 69 -14.63 1.88 -0.29
CA ASN A 69 -13.94 0.61 -0.05
C ASN A 69 -12.46 0.85 0.30
N ASN A 70 -11.79 1.77 -0.39
CA ASN A 70 -10.41 2.15 -0.09
C ASN A 70 -10.27 2.87 1.27
N ILE A 71 -11.24 3.70 1.64
CA ILE A 71 -11.33 4.31 2.97
C ILE A 71 -11.48 3.22 4.03
N MET A 72 -12.41 2.27 3.84
CA MET A 72 -12.63 1.15 4.77
C MET A 72 -11.36 0.33 4.96
N ALA A 73 -10.67 -0.03 3.88
CA ALA A 73 -9.38 -0.75 3.94
C ALA A 73 -8.32 0.04 4.72
N SER A 74 -8.21 1.35 4.48
CA SER A 74 -7.31 2.24 5.22
C SER A 74 -7.68 2.33 6.71
N THR A 75 -8.98 2.38 7.02
CA THR A 75 -9.49 2.42 8.40
C THR A 75 -9.21 1.13 9.15
N VAL A 76 -9.38 -0.04 8.53
CA VAL A 76 -9.01 -1.33 9.13
C VAL A 76 -7.54 -1.34 9.49
N LEU A 77 -6.66 -0.96 8.56
CA LEU A 77 -5.23 -0.87 8.82
C LEU A 77 -4.90 0.15 9.93
N ALA A 78 -5.51 1.35 9.92
CA ALA A 78 -5.30 2.34 10.98
C ALA A 78 -5.71 1.80 12.35
N SER A 79 -6.88 1.16 12.45
CA SER A 79 -7.40 0.56 13.69
C SER A 79 -6.50 -0.56 14.20
N THR A 80 -6.00 -1.42 13.31
CA THR A 80 -5.03 -2.45 13.69
C THR A 80 -3.72 -1.83 14.19
N ALA A 81 -3.26 -0.73 13.59
CA ALA A 81 -1.99 -0.09 13.96
C ALA A 81 -2.07 0.50 15.36
N ILE A 82 -3.16 1.21 15.67
CA ILE A 82 -3.35 1.80 16.99
C ILE A 82 -3.61 0.73 18.06
N MET A 83 -4.34 -0.35 17.72
CA MET A 83 -4.55 -1.49 18.61
C MET A 83 -3.22 -2.16 18.99
N LEU A 84 -2.36 -2.43 18.01
CA LEU A 84 -1.03 -3.00 18.24
C LEU A 84 -0.12 -2.04 19.02
N SER A 85 -0.19 -0.73 18.73
CA SER A 85 0.53 0.30 19.50
C SER A 85 0.11 0.28 20.97
N SER A 86 -1.19 0.21 21.23
CA SER A 86 -1.73 0.12 22.60
C SER A 86 -1.29 -1.16 23.30
N LEU A 87 -1.31 -2.30 22.60
CA LEU A 87 -0.86 -3.58 23.15
C LEU A 87 0.61 -3.50 23.56
N ILE A 88 1.48 -2.94 22.71
CA ILE A 88 2.91 -2.76 23.01
C ILE A 88 3.10 -1.83 24.21
N ALA A 89 2.38 -0.72 24.27
CA ALA A 89 2.46 0.21 25.39
C ALA A 89 2.06 -0.45 26.73
N VAL A 90 1.03 -1.29 26.73
CA VAL A 90 0.62 -2.07 27.90
C VAL A 90 1.71 -3.09 28.28
N LEU A 91 2.27 -3.82 27.32
CA LEU A 91 3.36 -4.76 27.56
C LEU A 91 4.59 -4.08 28.19
N MET A 92 4.92 -2.86 27.75
CA MET A 92 5.98 -2.05 28.37
C MET A 92 5.64 -1.65 29.80
N SER A 93 4.41 -1.22 30.07
CA SER A 93 3.99 -0.78 31.40
C SER A 93 3.88 -1.95 32.39
N SER A 94 3.46 -3.14 31.94
CA SER A 94 3.31 -4.33 32.78
C SER A 94 4.63 -5.06 33.06
N GLY A 95 5.66 -4.86 32.23
CA GLY A 95 6.99 -5.47 32.38
C GLY A 95 7.75 -5.06 33.65
N SER A 96 7.38 -3.92 34.27
CA SER A 96 7.99 -3.44 35.51
C SER A 96 7.68 -4.34 36.73
N GLY A 97 6.53 -5.04 36.73
CA GLY A 97 6.08 -5.84 37.88
C GLY A 97 6.17 -7.36 37.73
N ASN A 98 6.17 -7.90 36.50
CA ASN A 98 5.92 -9.34 36.28
C ASN A 98 7.14 -10.05 35.62
N LYS A 99 7.86 -10.87 36.40
CA LYS A 99 9.05 -11.64 35.94
C LYS A 99 8.76 -12.62 34.79
N SER A 100 7.49 -13.01 34.59
CA SER A 100 7.08 -14.01 33.58
C SER A 100 7.18 -13.50 32.14
N ALA A 101 6.81 -12.23 31.88
CA ALA A 101 6.93 -11.63 30.53
C ALA A 101 8.41 -11.46 30.11
N ARG A 102 9.30 -11.23 31.08
CA ARG A 102 10.76 -11.14 30.87
C ARG A 102 11.39 -12.50 30.53
N SER A 103 10.73 -13.61 30.83
CA SER A 103 11.21 -14.97 30.50
C SER A 103 10.94 -15.39 29.05
N PHE A 104 10.01 -14.73 28.36
CA PHE A 104 9.64 -15.06 26.98
C PHE A 104 10.56 -14.41 25.93
N VAL A 105 11.37 -13.42 26.35
CA VAL A 105 12.29 -12.70 25.48
C VAL A 105 13.64 -13.41 25.46
N PHE A 106 13.97 -14.05 24.33
CA PHE A 106 15.23 -14.76 24.11
C PHE A 106 16.28 -13.76 23.56
N GLY A 107 17.03 -13.09 24.43
CA GLY A 107 18.05 -12.12 24.03
C GLY A 107 18.52 -11.22 25.18
N ASP A 108 19.61 -10.47 24.95
CA ASP A 108 20.36 -9.69 25.95
C ASP A 108 19.46 -8.95 26.98
N ARG A 109 19.70 -9.20 28.27
CA ARG A 109 18.81 -8.85 29.39
C ARG A 109 18.93 -7.40 29.87
N SER A 110 19.32 -6.48 29.00
CA SER A 110 19.40 -5.06 29.36
C SER A 110 18.01 -4.43 29.28
N GLU A 111 17.49 -3.92 30.42
CA GLU A 111 16.20 -3.21 30.53
C GLU A 111 16.10 -2.06 29.51
N LEU A 112 17.23 -1.40 29.23
CA LEU A 112 17.32 -0.34 28.22
C LEU A 112 17.16 -0.89 26.79
N GLY A 113 17.75 -2.04 26.48
CA GLY A 113 17.66 -2.67 25.16
C GLY A 113 16.23 -3.10 24.81
N LEU A 114 15.52 -3.68 25.78
CA LEU A 114 14.10 -4.05 25.62
C LEU A 114 13.19 -2.82 25.43
N SER A 115 13.44 -1.74 26.19
CA SER A 115 12.68 -0.50 26.08
C SER A 115 12.85 0.16 24.70
N ILE A 116 14.08 0.18 24.17
CA ILE A 116 14.38 0.71 22.82
C ILE A 116 13.68 -0.13 21.75
N LYS A 117 13.67 -1.47 21.87
CA LYS A 117 12.98 -2.36 20.92
C LYS A 117 11.48 -2.06 20.86
N PHE A 118 10.80 -2.03 22.01
CA PHE A 118 9.37 -1.76 22.04
C PHE A 118 9.02 -0.34 21.59
N PHE A 119 9.82 0.65 21.98
CA PHE A 119 9.65 2.03 21.51
C PHE A 119 9.78 2.13 19.98
N SER A 120 10.75 1.43 19.38
CA SER A 120 10.91 1.38 17.92
C SER A 120 9.70 0.77 17.22
N ILE A 121 9.11 -0.31 17.76
CA ILE A 121 7.91 -0.93 17.19
C ILE A 121 6.71 0.01 17.33
N LEU A 122 6.55 0.68 18.48
CA LEU A 122 5.49 1.64 18.73
C LEU A 122 5.55 2.82 17.75
N VAL A 123 6.74 3.40 17.54
CA VAL A 123 6.93 4.48 16.55
C VAL A 123 6.61 3.99 15.14
N CYS A 124 7.02 2.77 14.78
CA CYS A 124 6.69 2.18 13.48
C CYS A 124 5.17 2.07 13.26
N PHE A 125 4.43 1.57 14.24
CA PHE A 125 2.96 1.49 14.14
C PHE A 125 2.29 2.86 14.14
N LEU A 126 2.81 3.83 14.91
CA LEU A 126 2.27 5.19 14.89
C LEU A 126 2.47 5.84 13.51
N VAL A 127 3.61 5.61 12.86
CA VAL A 127 3.84 6.07 11.47
C VAL A 127 2.86 5.38 10.52
N ALA A 128 2.67 4.07 10.61
CA ALA A 128 1.69 3.34 9.80
C ALA A 128 0.25 3.87 10.01
N PHE A 129 -0.12 4.17 11.26
CA PHE A 129 -1.39 4.78 11.61
C PHE A 129 -1.56 6.16 10.94
N LEU A 130 -0.59 7.07 11.11
CA LEU A 130 -0.64 8.41 10.55
C LEU A 130 -0.74 8.40 9.02
N LEU A 131 0.00 7.50 8.36
CA LEU A 131 -0.07 7.32 6.90
C LEU A 131 -1.44 6.86 6.43
N ASN A 132 -2.05 5.89 7.13
CA ASN A 132 -3.40 5.43 6.82
C ASN A 132 -4.47 6.52 7.09
N VAL A 133 -4.30 7.34 8.14
CA VAL A 133 -5.18 8.50 8.38
C VAL A 133 -5.07 9.53 7.26
N GLN A 134 -3.85 9.81 6.76
CA GLN A 134 -3.68 10.71 5.61
C GLN A 134 -4.33 10.15 4.35
N SER A 135 -4.20 8.83 4.10
CA SER A 135 -4.91 8.16 3.00
C SER A 135 -6.43 8.38 3.08
N ILE A 136 -7.04 8.17 4.25
CA ILE A 136 -8.48 8.39 4.48
C ILE A 136 -8.87 9.84 4.14
N ARG A 137 -8.08 10.83 4.57
CA ARG A 137 -8.34 12.24 4.27
C ARG A 137 -8.35 12.51 2.76
N TYR A 138 -7.34 12.03 2.03
CA TYR A 138 -7.26 12.23 0.58
C TYR A 138 -8.38 11.51 -0.17
N TYR A 139 -8.71 10.27 0.21
CA TYR A 139 -9.83 9.55 -0.41
C TYR A 139 -11.18 10.17 -0.10
N SER A 140 -11.39 10.66 1.13
CA SER A 140 -12.61 11.38 1.51
C SER A 140 -12.77 12.64 0.67
N HIS A 141 -11.72 13.45 0.56
CA HIS A 141 -11.71 14.65 -0.28
C HIS A 141 -11.97 14.31 -1.76
N ALA A 142 -11.30 13.28 -2.28
CA ALA A 142 -11.52 12.81 -3.65
C ALA A 142 -12.96 12.31 -3.89
N SER A 143 -13.61 11.69 -2.90
CA SER A 143 -14.98 11.18 -3.02
C SER A 143 -16.02 12.29 -3.12
N ILE A 144 -15.75 13.44 -2.52
CA ILE A 144 -16.58 14.64 -2.68
C ILE A 144 -16.32 15.22 -4.08
N LEU A 145 -15.06 15.41 -4.43
CA LEU A 145 -14.65 16.01 -5.71
C LEU A 145 -15.16 15.25 -6.94
N ILE A 146 -15.19 13.92 -6.91
CA ILE A 146 -15.56 13.10 -8.07
C ILE A 146 -17.04 13.24 -8.47
N ASN A 147 -17.91 13.70 -7.56
CA ASN A 147 -19.33 13.94 -7.84
C ASN A 147 -19.65 15.39 -8.19
N VAL A 148 -18.70 16.31 -8.07
CA VAL A 148 -18.95 17.71 -8.42
C VAL A 148 -19.18 17.78 -9.93
N PRO A 149 -20.34 18.30 -10.40
CA PRO A 149 -20.69 18.32 -11.81
C PRO A 149 -19.91 19.43 -12.56
N PHE A 150 -18.59 19.27 -12.71
CA PHE A 150 -17.72 20.25 -13.36
C PHE A 150 -18.14 20.54 -14.81
N LYS A 151 -18.74 19.55 -15.50
CA LYS A 151 -19.28 19.69 -16.86
C LYS A 151 -20.42 20.72 -16.96
N LYS A 152 -21.18 20.94 -15.87
CA LYS A 152 -22.26 21.95 -15.81
C LYS A 152 -21.77 23.33 -15.36
N MET A 153 -20.61 23.40 -14.70
CA MET A 153 -20.12 24.61 -14.05
C MET A 153 -19.03 25.34 -14.85
N CYS A 154 -18.32 24.65 -15.75
CA CYS A 154 -17.29 25.22 -16.61
C CYS A 154 -17.56 24.90 -18.08
N LEU A 155 -17.99 25.91 -18.86
CA LEU A 155 -18.18 25.84 -20.31
C LEU A 155 -16.85 25.69 -21.08
N ASN A 156 -15.70 25.91 -20.43
CA ASN A 156 -14.38 25.79 -21.03
C ASN A 156 -13.76 24.40 -20.81
N HIS A 157 -13.56 23.67 -21.90
CA HIS A 157 -12.96 22.32 -21.93
C HIS A 157 -11.60 22.22 -21.21
N ARG A 158 -10.85 23.33 -21.14
CA ARG A 158 -9.54 23.45 -20.47
C ARG A 158 -9.64 23.39 -18.94
N HIS A 159 -10.67 24.02 -18.36
CA HIS A 159 -10.90 24.00 -16.91
C HIS A 159 -11.42 22.64 -16.42
N GLN A 160 -12.20 21.95 -17.26
CA GLN A 160 -12.64 20.58 -16.98
C GLN A 160 -11.45 19.62 -16.89
N HIS A 161 -10.51 19.67 -17.85
CA HIS A 161 -9.32 18.82 -17.84
C HIS A 161 -8.45 19.07 -16.59
N LEU A 162 -8.24 20.34 -16.22
CA LEU A 162 -7.49 20.71 -15.00
C LEU A 162 -8.16 20.18 -13.72
N SER A 163 -9.50 20.21 -13.64
CA SER A 163 -10.24 19.66 -12.50
C SER A 163 -10.13 18.13 -12.42
N THR A 164 -10.32 17.42 -13.54
CA THR A 164 -10.18 15.95 -13.57
C THR A 164 -8.78 15.49 -13.18
N GLU A 165 -7.73 16.19 -13.62
CA GLU A 165 -6.36 15.90 -13.25
C GLU A 165 -6.09 16.18 -11.76
N TYR A 166 -6.76 17.17 -11.18
CA TYR A 166 -6.70 17.45 -9.74
C TYR A 166 -7.36 16.34 -8.90
N VAL A 167 -8.54 15.85 -9.30
CA VAL A 167 -9.18 14.70 -8.66
C VAL A 167 -8.31 13.46 -8.78
N ALA A 168 -7.79 13.19 -9.98
CA ALA A 168 -6.91 12.06 -10.22
C ALA A 168 -5.63 12.13 -9.37
N ARG A 169 -5.03 13.32 -9.23
CA ARG A 169 -3.88 13.55 -8.35
C ARG A 169 -4.23 13.32 -6.88
N SER A 170 -5.43 13.71 -6.45
CA SER A 170 -5.90 13.51 -5.08
C SER A 170 -6.09 12.02 -4.75
N VAL A 171 -6.77 11.27 -5.63
CA VAL A 171 -6.92 9.81 -5.51
C VAL A 171 -5.55 9.12 -5.49
N ASN A 172 -4.65 9.56 -6.36
CA ASN A 172 -3.32 8.97 -6.46
C ASN A 172 -2.48 9.24 -5.20
N ARG A 173 -2.53 10.46 -4.63
CA ARG A 173 -1.90 10.77 -3.33
C ARG A 173 -2.45 9.89 -2.21
N GLY A 174 -3.77 9.72 -2.12
CA GLY A 174 -4.39 8.80 -1.16
C GLY A 174 -3.85 7.37 -1.30
N SER A 175 -3.76 6.88 -2.53
CA SER A 175 -3.21 5.55 -2.80
C SER A 175 -1.73 5.42 -2.43
N TYR A 176 -0.91 6.45 -2.66
CA TYR A 176 0.48 6.45 -2.20
C TYR A 176 0.58 6.34 -0.68
N PHE A 177 -0.19 7.13 0.07
CA PHE A 177 -0.22 7.07 1.53
C PHE A 177 -0.71 5.71 2.04
N TRP A 178 -1.72 5.13 1.40
CA TRP A 178 -2.21 3.80 1.72
C TRP A 178 -1.13 2.72 1.51
N SER A 179 -0.49 2.70 0.34
CA SER A 179 0.59 1.75 0.05
C SER A 179 1.81 1.95 0.94
N LEU A 180 2.13 3.19 1.33
CA LEU A 180 3.21 3.48 2.26
C LEU A 180 2.85 3.02 3.68
N GLY A 181 1.60 3.23 4.11
CA GLY A 181 1.09 2.73 5.40
C GLY A 181 1.12 1.20 5.48
N LEU A 182 0.74 0.51 4.40
CA LEU A 182 0.82 -0.96 4.31
C LEU A 182 2.27 -1.46 4.36
N ARG A 183 3.20 -0.78 3.68
CA ARG A 183 4.63 -1.13 3.75
C ARG A 183 5.22 -0.88 5.14
N ALA A 184 4.83 0.20 5.81
CA ALA A 184 5.20 0.44 7.22
C ALA A 184 4.65 -0.66 8.14
N PHE A 185 3.47 -1.21 7.84
CA PHE A 185 2.95 -2.40 8.50
C PHE A 185 3.82 -3.62 8.29
N TYR A 186 4.22 -3.90 7.05
CA TYR A 186 5.13 -5.03 6.79
C TYR A 186 6.46 -4.85 7.53
N PHE A 187 6.99 -3.62 7.57
CA PHE A 187 8.22 -3.30 8.29
C PHE A 187 8.15 -3.60 9.79
N SER A 188 6.97 -3.54 10.40
CA SER A 188 6.79 -3.86 11.82
C SER A 188 7.05 -5.33 12.15
N PHE A 189 6.91 -6.27 11.19
CA PHE A 189 7.10 -7.70 11.43
C PHE A 189 8.55 -8.06 11.82
N PRO A 190 9.60 -7.63 11.10
CA PRO A 190 10.98 -7.82 11.53
C PRO A 190 11.28 -7.23 12.90
N LEU A 191 10.71 -6.06 13.20
CA LEU A 191 10.89 -5.43 14.51
C LEU A 191 10.25 -6.26 15.63
N PHE A 192 9.10 -6.90 15.38
CA PHE A 192 8.55 -7.90 16.30
C PHE A 192 9.45 -9.13 16.43
N LEU A 193 9.94 -9.67 15.31
CA LEU A 193 10.83 -10.84 15.34
C LEU A 193 12.17 -10.55 16.03
N TRP A 194 12.60 -9.29 16.05
CA TRP A 194 13.77 -8.82 16.79
C TRP A 194 13.63 -8.95 18.32
N ILE A 195 12.40 -9.08 18.84
CA ILE A 195 12.18 -9.42 20.26
C ILE A 195 12.67 -10.85 20.55
N PHE A 196 12.51 -11.79 19.62
CA PHE A 196 12.90 -13.19 19.78
C PHE A 196 14.39 -13.46 19.49
N GLY A 197 15.09 -12.49 18.88
CA GLY A 197 16.53 -12.55 18.67
C GLY A 197 16.97 -11.98 17.31
N PRO A 198 18.29 -11.92 17.06
CA PRO A 198 18.86 -11.40 15.82
C PRO A 198 18.65 -12.35 14.62
N ILE A 199 18.66 -13.66 14.87
CA ILE A 199 18.49 -14.71 13.86
C ILE A 199 17.09 -14.66 13.21
N PRO A 200 15.97 -14.68 13.96
CA PRO A 200 14.63 -14.56 13.36
C PRO A 200 14.42 -13.20 12.69
N MET A 201 14.99 -12.10 13.21
CA MET A 201 14.97 -10.79 12.56
C MET A 201 15.60 -10.86 11.16
N PHE A 202 16.79 -11.45 11.03
CA PHE A 202 17.48 -11.57 9.74
C PHE A 202 16.68 -12.40 8.73
N LEU A 203 16.15 -13.55 9.15
CA LEU A 203 15.33 -14.40 8.29
C LEU A 203 14.05 -13.67 7.81
N SER A 204 13.43 -12.89 8.71
CA SER A 204 12.25 -12.10 8.40
C SER A 204 12.53 -10.95 7.43
N CYS A 205 13.72 -10.35 7.48
CA CYS A 205 14.14 -9.34 6.50
C CYS A 205 14.25 -9.96 5.10
N PHE A 206 14.88 -11.14 4.98
CA PHE A 206 14.95 -11.87 3.70
C PHE A 206 13.56 -12.22 3.17
N PHE A 207 12.70 -12.77 4.03
CA PHE A 207 11.33 -13.12 3.65
C PHE A 207 10.52 -11.88 3.22
N LEU A 208 10.63 -10.76 3.94
CA LEU A 208 9.97 -9.52 3.54
C LEU A 208 10.49 -8.98 2.23
N VAL A 209 11.81 -8.96 2.01
CA VAL A 209 12.37 -8.50 0.73
C VAL A 209 11.89 -9.39 -0.41
N PHE A 210 11.85 -10.71 -0.20
CA PHE A 210 11.29 -11.64 -1.18
C PHE A 210 9.80 -11.41 -1.44
N MET A 211 9.00 -11.22 -0.40
CA MET A 211 7.56 -11.01 -0.50
C MET A 211 7.22 -9.65 -1.14
N LEU A 212 7.95 -8.58 -0.79
CA LEU A 212 7.82 -7.27 -1.44
C LEU A 212 8.30 -7.32 -2.89
N TYR A 213 9.39 -8.04 -3.19
CA TYR A 213 9.84 -8.25 -4.56
C TYR A 213 8.78 -8.99 -5.37
N PHE A 214 8.20 -10.06 -4.83
CA PHE A 214 7.13 -10.79 -5.50
C PHE A 214 5.86 -9.94 -5.67
N LEU A 215 5.51 -9.10 -4.70
CA LEU A 215 4.40 -8.15 -4.82
C LEU A 215 4.66 -7.10 -5.90
N ASP A 216 5.89 -6.61 -6.00
CA ASP A 216 6.29 -5.61 -6.99
C ASP A 216 6.53 -6.23 -8.39
N VAL A 217 6.81 -7.55 -8.52
CA VAL A 217 7.08 -8.26 -9.80
C VAL A 217 5.87 -9.02 -10.34
N THR A 218 5.10 -9.72 -9.50
CA THR A 218 3.97 -10.56 -9.98
C THR A 218 2.85 -9.73 -10.57
N PHE A 219 2.66 -8.50 -10.09
CA PHE A 219 1.74 -7.55 -10.72
C PHE A 219 2.24 -7.01 -12.08
N GLU A 220 3.55 -7.07 -12.35
CA GLU A 220 4.13 -6.75 -13.67
C GLU A 220 3.83 -7.88 -14.68
N ASN A 221 4.02 -9.15 -14.27
CA ASN A 221 3.72 -10.32 -15.10
C ASN A 221 2.22 -10.52 -15.35
N GLY A 222 1.34 -10.13 -14.41
CA GLY A 222 -0.11 -10.18 -14.60
C GLY A 222 -0.63 -9.24 -15.70
N TRP A 223 0.16 -8.23 -16.10
CA TRP A 223 -0.13 -7.36 -17.25
C TRP A 223 0.46 -7.91 -18.55
N ALA A 224 1.62 -8.57 -18.50
CA ALA A 224 2.25 -9.21 -19.66
C ALA A 224 1.51 -10.49 -20.13
N GLY A 225 0.77 -11.16 -19.25
CA GLY A 225 0.00 -12.38 -19.59
C GLY A 225 -1.37 -12.13 -20.24
N GLY A 226 -1.71 -10.88 -20.59
CA GLY A 226 -3.00 -10.53 -21.19
C GLY A 226 -3.06 -10.58 -22.72
N GLU A 227 -1.96 -10.87 -23.42
CA GLU A 227 -1.89 -10.80 -24.89
C GLU A 227 -1.33 -12.05 -25.58
N GLU A 228 -1.29 -13.22 -24.93
CA GLU A 228 -1.05 -14.49 -25.64
C GLU A 228 -2.23 -15.44 -25.45
N GLY A 229 -3.22 -15.26 -26.33
CA GLY A 229 -4.42 -16.09 -26.43
C GLY A 229 -5.23 -15.73 -27.67
N GLY A 230 -4.56 -15.44 -28.78
CA GLY A 230 -5.19 -15.47 -30.10
C GLY A 230 -4.99 -16.86 -30.68
N ASP A 231 -6.07 -17.60 -30.87
CA ASP A 231 -6.13 -18.60 -31.93
C ASP A 231 -7.46 -18.46 -32.68
N ASP A 232 -7.25 -18.42 -33.98
CA ASP A 232 -8.12 -18.20 -35.12
C ASP A 232 -9.10 -19.37 -35.31
N ALA A 233 -10.40 -19.08 -35.47
CA ALA A 233 -11.35 -20.04 -36.01
C ALA A 233 -12.60 -19.33 -36.58
N GLY A 234 -12.65 -19.23 -37.91
CA GLY A 234 -13.90 -19.37 -38.67
C GLY A 234 -14.53 -18.10 -39.21
N ARG A 235 -13.94 -17.54 -40.28
CA ARG A 235 -14.73 -17.06 -41.42
C ARG A 235 -15.34 -18.28 -42.15
N GLU A 236 -16.49 -18.07 -42.79
CA GLU A 236 -17.46 -19.02 -43.40
C GLU A 236 -18.69 -19.11 -42.49
N ASP A 237 -19.79 -18.38 -42.69
CA ASP A 237 -20.62 -18.32 -43.91
C ASP A 237 -21.41 -17.00 -44.02
N GLU A 238 -21.07 -16.16 -45.00
CA GLU A 238 -22.05 -15.32 -45.69
C GLU A 238 -22.33 -15.99 -47.04
N ASP A 239 -23.43 -16.73 -47.13
CA ASP A 239 -24.26 -16.83 -48.34
C ASP A 239 -25.30 -17.95 -48.16
N LYS A 240 -26.52 -17.57 -47.72
CA LYS A 240 -27.78 -18.04 -48.33
C LYS A 240 -29.02 -17.47 -47.63
N LEU A 241 -29.89 -16.93 -48.48
CA LEU A 241 -31.32 -16.63 -48.30
C LEU A 241 -31.68 -15.36 -47.51
N GLY A 242 -31.45 -14.22 -48.15
CA GLY A 242 -32.60 -13.35 -48.41
C GLY A 242 -33.50 -14.00 -49.47
N SER A 243 -34.70 -14.45 -49.09
CA SER A 243 -35.92 -14.48 -49.93
C SER A 243 -37.05 -15.23 -49.20
N GLN A 244 -37.96 -14.48 -48.57
CA GLN A 244 -39.43 -14.71 -48.49
C GLN A 244 -40.01 -13.75 -47.42
N ASN A 245 -40.54 -12.60 -47.84
CA ASN A 245 -41.97 -12.29 -47.99
C ASN A 245 -42.72 -12.23 -46.64
N GLN A 246 -43.15 -11.05 -46.17
CA GLN A 246 -44.45 -10.44 -46.50
C GLN A 246 -45.59 -11.46 -46.48
N VAL A 247 -46.35 -11.54 -45.38
CA VAL A 247 -47.70 -10.97 -45.19
C VAL A 247 -47.93 -10.76 -43.69
#